data_AF-A0A3R8RT83-F1
#
_entry.id   AF-A0A3R8RT83-F1
#
_cell.length_a   1.000
_cell.length_b   1.000
_cell.length_c   1.000
_cell.angle_alpha   90.00
_cell.angle_beta   90.00
_cell.angle_gamma   90.00
#
_symmetry.space_group_name_H-M   'P 1'
#
loop_
_entity.id
_entity.type
_entity.pdbx_description
1 polymer ?
#
loop_
_entity_poly.entity_id
_entity_poly.type
_entity_poly.pdbx_seq_one_letter_code
_entity_poly.pdbx_strand_id
1 'polypeptide(L)'
;DTVRLRLANPTAYVDLRGPTTCALITPAEKQSVHDRLGPDPLREDADPDLAHRRISRSRTTIAALLMDQKVVAGVGNVYRAEVLFRHRIDPYRAGRDITPAEWDALWTDLVGLMREGVRNNRIDTVRPEHTPEAMGRPPRVDDHGGEVYVYRRAGMPCHICGGEIRTADLAARNLFWCPACQSR
;
A
#
# COMPACT_ATOMS: atom_id res chain seq x y z
N ASP A 1 -5.47 10.81 22.00
CA ASP A 1 -4.39 9.91 21.55
C ASP A 1 -4.28 8.78 22.56
N THR A 2 -4.62 7.54 22.20
CA THR A 2 -4.76 6.43 23.16
C THR A 2 -3.64 5.41 22.92
N VAL A 3 -2.69 5.33 23.85
CA VAL A 3 -1.66 4.27 23.87
C VAL A 3 -2.37 2.93 24.12
N ARG A 4 -2.18 1.97 23.21
CA ARG A 4 -2.82 0.64 23.29
C ARG A 4 -1.91 -0.42 23.90
N LEU A 5 -0.59 -0.28 23.69
CA LEU A 5 0.44 -1.10 24.32
C LEU A 5 1.67 -0.22 24.56
N ARG A 6 2.25 -0.34 25.74
CA ARG A 6 3.57 0.20 26.05
C ARG A 6 4.50 -0.95 26.41
N LEU A 7 5.63 -1.03 25.71
CA LEU A 7 6.76 -1.87 26.10
C LEU A 7 7.82 -0.94 26.69
N ALA A 8 8.27 -1.19 27.91
CA ALA A 8 9.20 -0.30 28.61
C ALA A 8 10.26 -1.08 29.38
N ASN A 9 11.44 -0.46 29.50
CA ASN A 9 12.51 -0.84 30.40
C ASN A 9 12.96 0.41 31.19
N PRO A 10 13.97 0.35 32.08
CA PRO A 10 14.36 1.50 32.89
C PRO A 10 14.84 2.74 32.11
N THR A 11 15.25 2.60 30.85
CA THR A 11 15.85 3.69 30.05
C THR A 11 15.06 4.09 28.81
N ALA A 12 14.09 3.27 28.38
CA ALA A 12 13.35 3.49 27.15
C ALA A 12 11.93 2.91 27.21
N TYR A 13 11.06 3.43 26.35
CA TYR A 13 9.76 2.84 26.08
C TYR A 13 9.39 2.95 24.60
N VAL A 14 8.51 2.06 24.16
CA VAL A 14 7.85 2.08 22.85
C VAL A 14 6.35 2.08 23.09
N ASP A 15 5.66 3.05 22.50
CA ASP A 15 4.21 3.13 22.50
C ASP A 15 3.65 2.67 21.16
N LEU A 16 2.81 1.65 21.19
CA LEU A 16 1.95 1.30 20.07
C LEU A 16 0.64 2.08 20.20
N ARG A 17 0.43 3.01 19.26
CA ARG A 17 -0.76 3.87 19.18
C ARG A 17 -1.58 3.53 17.94
N GLY A 18 -2.90 3.58 18.07
CA GLY A 18 -3.82 3.36 16.96
C GLY A 18 -3.98 1.95 16.38
N PRO A 19 -3.47 0.82 16.93
CA PRO A 19 -3.84 -0.49 16.39
C PRO A 19 -5.34 -0.74 16.63
N THR A 20 -5.98 -1.40 15.68
CA THR A 20 -7.38 -1.81 15.79
C THR A 20 -7.59 -2.83 16.91
N THR A 21 -6.57 -3.66 17.17
CA THR A 21 -6.61 -4.70 18.20
C THR A 21 -5.24 -4.84 18.85
N CYS A 22 -5.23 -5.01 20.17
CA CYS A 22 -4.05 -5.39 20.95
C CYS A 22 -4.50 -6.43 21.97
N ALA A 23 -4.04 -7.67 21.82
CA ALA A 23 -4.48 -8.81 22.63
C ALA A 23 -3.32 -9.78 22.88
N LEU A 24 -3.34 -10.43 24.05
CA LEU A 24 -2.54 -11.62 24.31
C LEU A 24 -3.26 -12.82 23.68
N ILE A 25 -2.55 -13.57 22.85
CA ILE A 25 -3.10 -14.71 22.11
C ILE A 25 -2.21 -15.93 22.29
N THR A 26 -2.82 -17.10 22.22
CA THR A 26 -2.15 -18.41 22.22
C THR A 26 -1.44 -18.66 20.89
N PRO A 27 -0.48 -19.61 20.85
CA PRO A 27 0.13 -20.05 19.60
C PRO A 27 -0.90 -20.52 18.54
N ALA A 28 -1.97 -21.19 18.97
CA ALA A 28 -3.03 -21.66 18.07
C ALA A 28 -3.83 -20.51 17.46
N GLU A 29 -4.16 -19.48 18.26
CA GLU A 29 -4.84 -18.27 17.78
C GLU A 29 -3.94 -17.47 16.83
N LYS A 30 -2.63 -17.38 17.13
CA LYS A 30 -1.64 -16.76 16.23
C LYS A 30 -1.59 -17.49 14.89
N GLN A 31 -1.53 -18.82 14.91
CA GLN A 31 -1.54 -19.62 13.69
C GLN A 31 -2.82 -19.39 12.89
N SER A 32 -3.98 -19.39 13.56
CA SER A 32 -5.26 -19.05 12.94
C SER A 32 -5.29 -17.67 12.30
N VAL A 33 -4.63 -16.65 12.87
CA VAL A 33 -4.47 -15.33 12.23
C VAL A 33 -3.64 -15.46 10.96
N HIS A 34 -2.49 -16.14 11.03
CA HIS A 34 -1.60 -16.34 9.89
C HIS A 34 -2.28 -17.09 8.73
N ASP A 35 -3.03 -18.16 9.04
CA ASP A 35 -3.73 -18.99 8.04
C ASP A 35 -4.81 -18.22 7.25
N ARG A 36 -5.27 -17.08 7.81
CA ARG A 36 -6.26 -16.21 7.16
C ARG A 36 -5.64 -15.15 6.27
N LEU A 37 -4.32 -14.95 6.31
CA LEU A 37 -3.65 -13.93 5.52
C LEU A 37 -3.58 -14.33 4.04
N GLY A 38 -3.57 -13.32 3.18
CA GLY A 38 -3.18 -13.46 1.77
C GLY A 38 -1.67 -13.71 1.64
N PRO A 39 -1.20 -14.02 0.41
CA PRO A 39 0.23 -14.07 0.14
C PRO A 39 0.89 -12.71 0.46
N ASP A 40 2.12 -12.76 0.97
CA ASP A 40 2.92 -11.60 1.38
C ASP A 40 4.06 -11.38 0.36
N PRO A 41 4.13 -10.22 -0.34
CA PRO A 41 5.18 -9.92 -1.31
C PRO A 41 6.62 -9.99 -0.77
N LEU A 42 6.83 -9.91 0.55
CA LEU A 42 8.15 -10.04 1.15
C LEU A 42 8.62 -11.49 1.29
N ARG A 43 7.70 -12.45 1.22
CA ARG A 43 8.03 -13.86 1.36
C ARG A 43 8.47 -14.47 0.03
N GLU A 44 9.59 -15.18 0.04
CA GLU A 44 10.11 -15.86 -1.16
C GLU A 44 9.23 -17.02 -1.63
N ASP A 45 8.47 -17.63 -0.71
CA ASP A 45 7.55 -18.74 -0.96
C ASP A 45 6.11 -18.30 -1.24
N ALA A 46 5.85 -17.00 -1.40
CA ALA A 46 4.52 -16.50 -1.67
C ALA A 46 4.03 -16.87 -3.08
N ASP A 47 2.84 -17.46 -3.16
CA ASP A 47 2.12 -17.71 -4.42
C ASP A 47 1.22 -16.50 -4.77
N PRO A 48 1.57 -15.65 -5.77
CA PRO A 48 0.74 -14.53 -6.19
C PRO A 48 -0.62 -14.96 -6.76
N ASP A 49 -0.74 -16.19 -7.28
CA ASP A 49 -1.99 -16.66 -7.89
C ASP A 49 -3.10 -16.82 -6.84
N LEU A 50 -2.76 -17.04 -5.57
CA LEU A 50 -3.73 -17.07 -4.46
C LEU A 50 -4.49 -15.75 -4.35
N ALA A 51 -3.79 -14.62 -4.45
CA ALA A 51 -4.39 -13.30 -4.45
C ALA A 51 -5.17 -13.05 -5.75
N HIS A 52 -4.59 -13.38 -6.91
CA HIS A 52 -5.26 -13.19 -8.20
C HIS A 52 -6.59 -13.95 -8.29
N ARG A 53 -6.66 -15.19 -7.78
CA ARG A 53 -7.91 -15.97 -7.72
C ARG A 53 -9.02 -15.29 -6.93
N ARG A 54 -8.66 -14.55 -5.87
CA ARG A 54 -9.63 -13.77 -5.06
C ARG A 54 -10.01 -12.47 -5.78
N ILE A 55 -9.02 -11.79 -6.38
CA ILE A 55 -9.21 -10.52 -7.09
C ILE A 55 -10.11 -10.71 -8.32
N SER A 56 -9.75 -11.65 -9.21
CA SER A 56 -10.44 -11.91 -10.48
C SER A 56 -11.90 -12.36 -10.36
N ARG A 57 -12.35 -12.75 -9.16
CA ARG A 57 -13.75 -13.14 -8.88
C ARG A 57 -14.56 -12.03 -8.22
N SER A 58 -13.92 -10.93 -7.84
CA SER A 58 -14.54 -9.90 -7.02
C SER A 58 -15.09 -8.74 -7.85
N ARG A 59 -16.29 -8.27 -7.49
CA ARG A 59 -16.86 -7.01 -8.01
C ARG A 59 -16.39 -5.79 -7.21
N THR A 60 -15.72 -6.01 -6.09
CA THR A 60 -15.13 -4.95 -5.27
C THR A 60 -13.97 -4.28 -6.01
N THR A 61 -13.73 -3.01 -5.71
CA THR A 61 -12.65 -2.24 -6.33
C THR A 61 -11.28 -2.82 -5.99
N ILE A 62 -10.34 -2.72 -6.94
CA ILE A 62 -8.96 -3.20 -6.74
C ILE A 62 -8.28 -2.48 -5.56
N ALA A 63 -8.55 -1.19 -5.36
CA ALA A 63 -8.05 -0.45 -4.22
C ALA A 63 -8.58 -0.97 -2.87
N ALA A 64 -9.82 -1.45 -2.80
CA ALA A 64 -10.31 -2.07 -1.56
C ALA A 64 -9.71 -3.47 -1.36
N LEU A 65 -9.57 -4.25 -2.44
CA LEU A 65 -8.97 -5.60 -2.38
C LEU A 65 -7.50 -5.57 -1.93
N LEU A 66 -6.72 -4.60 -2.39
CA LEU A 66 -5.32 -4.42 -1.97
C LEU A 66 -5.18 -4.05 -0.47
N MET A 67 -6.23 -3.54 0.18
CA MET A 67 -6.21 -3.30 1.63
C MET A 67 -6.65 -4.50 2.46
N ASP A 68 -7.34 -5.47 1.84
CA ASP A 68 -7.80 -6.65 2.53
C ASP A 68 -6.62 -7.60 2.76
N GLN A 69 -6.20 -7.69 4.03
CA GLN A 69 -5.07 -8.55 4.42
C GLN A 69 -5.33 -10.03 4.18
N LYS A 70 -6.59 -10.44 3.95
CA LYS A 70 -6.94 -11.80 3.50
C LYS A 70 -6.73 -11.97 2.00
N VAL A 71 -6.65 -10.91 1.21
CA VAL A 71 -6.41 -10.98 -0.24
C VAL A 71 -4.92 -10.86 -0.52
N VAL A 72 -4.26 -9.83 0.02
CA VAL A 72 -2.80 -9.63 -0.04
C VAL A 72 -2.34 -9.10 1.32
N ALA A 73 -1.36 -9.76 1.93
CA ALA A 73 -0.83 -9.31 3.22
C ALA A 73 0.23 -8.21 3.02
N GLY A 74 0.35 -7.32 4.00
CA GLY A 74 1.41 -6.30 4.07
C GLY A 74 1.16 -5.06 3.22
N VAL A 75 0.34 -5.14 2.17
CA VAL A 75 -0.05 -3.96 1.38
C VAL A 75 -0.89 -3.02 2.23
N GLY A 76 -0.32 -1.84 2.48
CA GLY A 76 -0.95 -0.75 3.22
C GLY A 76 -1.40 0.39 2.32
N ASN A 77 -1.88 1.47 2.94
CA ASN A 77 -2.52 2.57 2.19
C ASN A 77 -1.57 3.31 1.23
N VAL A 78 -0.28 3.43 1.60
CA VAL A 78 0.74 4.01 0.72
C VAL A 78 0.92 3.12 -0.51
N TYR A 79 1.33 1.86 -0.30
CA TYR A 79 1.57 0.92 -1.40
C TYR A 79 0.36 0.74 -2.32
N ARG A 80 -0.87 0.64 -1.77
CA ARG A 80 -2.11 0.63 -2.56
C ARG A 80 -2.16 1.80 -3.55
N ALA A 81 -2.02 3.02 -3.04
CA ALA A 81 -2.22 4.22 -3.85
C ALA A 81 -1.12 4.34 -4.90
N GLU A 82 0.11 4.08 -4.48
CA GLU A 82 1.32 4.24 -5.30
C GLU A 82 1.44 3.18 -6.39
N VAL A 83 1.21 1.90 -6.07
CA VAL A 83 1.32 0.83 -7.07
C VAL A 83 0.25 0.97 -8.16
N LEU A 84 -0.99 1.32 -7.79
CA LEU A 84 -2.05 1.55 -8.78
C LEU A 84 -1.74 2.76 -9.66
N PHE A 85 -1.16 3.81 -9.09
CA PHE A 85 -0.70 4.96 -9.87
C PHE A 85 0.43 4.59 -10.84
N ARG A 86 1.45 3.86 -10.36
CA ARG A 86 2.61 3.43 -11.17
C ARG A 86 2.22 2.57 -12.36
N HIS A 87 1.10 1.85 -12.25
CA HIS A 87 0.54 1.00 -13.30
C HIS A 87 -0.64 1.64 -14.04
N ARG A 88 -0.99 2.90 -13.75
CA ARG A 88 -2.08 3.66 -14.40
C ARG A 88 -3.45 2.98 -14.30
N ILE A 89 -3.69 2.27 -13.19
CA ILE A 89 -4.93 1.56 -12.92
C ILE A 89 -5.86 2.45 -12.11
N ASP A 90 -7.11 2.61 -12.57
CA ASP A 90 -8.19 3.24 -11.83
C ASP A 90 -8.42 2.46 -10.53
N PRO A 91 -8.27 3.09 -9.35
CA PRO A 91 -8.49 2.41 -8.07
C PRO A 91 -9.92 1.89 -7.89
N TYR A 92 -10.90 2.42 -8.62
CA TYR A 92 -12.29 1.99 -8.59
C TYR A 92 -12.60 0.83 -9.54
N ARG A 93 -11.66 0.42 -10.40
CA ARG A 93 -11.84 -0.73 -11.28
C ARG A 93 -12.11 -1.99 -10.46
N ALA A 94 -13.09 -2.80 -10.87
CA ALA A 94 -13.43 -4.01 -10.14
C ALA A 94 -12.29 -5.04 -10.25
N GLY A 95 -12.08 -5.83 -9.20
CA GLY A 95 -11.04 -6.86 -9.17
C GLY A 95 -11.16 -7.85 -10.34
N ARG A 96 -12.38 -8.23 -10.71
CA ARG A 96 -12.66 -9.13 -11.84
C ARG A 96 -12.23 -8.58 -13.20
N ASP A 97 -12.01 -7.27 -13.30
CA ASP A 97 -11.59 -6.60 -14.54
C ASP A 97 -10.06 -6.39 -14.55
N ILE A 98 -9.34 -6.84 -13.51
CA ILE A 98 -7.88 -6.90 -13.49
C ILE A 98 -7.44 -8.13 -14.27
N THR A 99 -6.62 -7.92 -15.29
CA THR A 99 -6.05 -9.02 -16.08
C THR A 99 -4.91 -9.71 -15.34
N PRO A 100 -4.59 -10.98 -15.66
CA PRO A 100 -3.43 -11.67 -15.09
C PRO A 100 -2.13 -10.87 -15.27
N ALA A 101 -1.90 -10.31 -16.46
CA ALA A 101 -0.69 -9.53 -16.75
C ALA A 101 -0.59 -8.25 -15.92
N GLU A 102 -1.71 -7.56 -15.68
CA GLU A 102 -1.72 -6.40 -14.77
C GLU A 102 -1.44 -6.82 -13.34
N TRP A 103 -2.00 -7.94 -12.90
CA TRP A 103 -1.73 -8.48 -11.57
C TRP A 103 -0.25 -8.87 -11.40
N ASP A 104 0.35 -9.57 -12.36
CA ASP A 104 1.75 -9.96 -12.31
C ASP A 104 2.68 -8.73 -12.23
N ALA A 105 2.33 -7.68 -12.99
CA ALA A 105 3.05 -6.42 -12.98
C ALA A 105 2.91 -5.70 -11.62
N LEU A 106 1.70 -5.63 -11.07
CA LEU A 106 1.44 -5.07 -9.73
C LEU A 106 2.21 -5.84 -8.65
N TRP A 107 2.15 -7.18 -8.68
CA TRP A 107 2.83 -8.04 -7.72
C TRP A 107 4.34 -7.85 -7.77
N THR A 108 4.93 -7.88 -8.96
CA THR A 108 6.38 -7.67 -9.15
C THR A 108 6.83 -6.33 -8.59
N ASP A 109 6.05 -5.27 -8.83
CA ASP A 109 6.34 -3.93 -8.32
C ASP A 109 6.21 -3.87 -6.78
N LEU A 110 5.16 -4.48 -6.21
CA LEU A 110 5.00 -4.60 -4.75
C LEU A 110 6.17 -5.32 -4.09
N VAL A 111 6.62 -6.45 -4.65
CA VAL A 111 7.79 -7.19 -4.15
C VAL A 111 9.02 -6.28 -4.09
N GLY A 112 9.28 -5.53 -5.15
CA GLY A 112 10.40 -4.58 -5.20
C GLY A 112 10.27 -3.45 -4.17
N LEU A 113 9.15 -2.74 -4.20
CA LEU A 113 8.88 -1.56 -3.37
C LEU A 113 8.85 -1.90 -1.87
N MET A 114 8.31 -3.06 -1.49
CA MET A 114 8.24 -3.48 -0.10
C MET A 114 9.63 -3.93 0.41
N ARG A 115 10.43 -4.61 -0.41
CA ARG A 115 11.81 -4.97 -0.05
C ARG A 115 12.70 -3.73 0.14
N GLU A 116 12.56 -2.74 -0.73
CA GLU A 116 13.24 -1.44 -0.56
C GLU A 116 12.75 -0.72 0.69
N GLY A 117 11.43 -0.75 0.95
CA GLY A 117 10.82 -0.20 2.16
C GLY A 117 11.42 -0.76 3.44
N VAL A 118 11.57 -2.09 3.51
CA VAL A 118 12.23 -2.77 4.64
C VAL A 118 13.71 -2.38 4.73
N ARG A 119 14.44 -2.43 3.61
CA ARG A 119 15.88 -2.16 3.57
C ARG A 119 16.22 -0.74 4.03
N ASN A 120 15.43 0.24 3.58
CA ASN A 120 15.70 1.66 3.81
C ASN A 120 14.96 2.21 5.03
N ASN A 121 14.10 1.41 5.67
CA ASN A 121 13.17 1.83 6.71
C ASN A 121 12.36 3.08 6.30
N ARG A 122 12.01 3.17 5.01
CA ARG A 122 11.35 4.32 4.38
C ARG A 122 10.66 3.89 3.09
N ILE A 123 9.45 4.36 2.87
CA ILE A 123 8.68 4.04 1.66
C ILE A 123 8.95 5.11 0.59
N ASP A 124 9.86 4.81 -0.32
CA ASP A 124 10.08 5.56 -1.55
C ASP A 124 9.49 4.77 -2.72
N THR A 125 8.57 5.38 -3.46
CA THR A 125 7.81 4.71 -4.54
C THR A 125 7.94 5.40 -5.88
N VAL A 126 8.64 6.53 -5.93
CA VAL A 126 8.88 7.26 -7.16
C VAL A 126 9.99 6.58 -7.97
N ARG A 127 9.75 6.35 -9.26
CA ARG A 127 10.73 5.76 -10.18
C ARG A 127 11.95 6.69 -10.33
N PRO A 128 13.16 6.15 -10.60
CA PRO A 128 14.38 6.94 -10.74
C PRO A 128 14.27 8.14 -11.69
N GLU A 129 13.55 7.99 -12.81
CA GLU A 129 13.32 9.04 -13.81
C GLU A 129 12.37 10.16 -13.35
N HIS A 130 11.70 9.99 -12.20
CA HIS A 130 10.71 10.92 -11.66
C HIS A 130 11.10 11.45 -10.27
N THR A 131 12.32 11.17 -9.80
CA THR A 131 12.80 11.69 -8.51
C THR A 131 12.85 13.21 -8.51
N PRO A 132 12.87 13.85 -7.33
CA PRO A 132 13.05 15.29 -7.21
C PRO A 132 14.21 15.83 -8.06
N GLU A 133 15.35 15.15 -7.99
CA GLU A 133 16.58 15.50 -8.71
C GLU A 133 16.41 15.34 -10.22
N ALA A 134 15.83 14.22 -10.68
CA ALA A 134 15.63 13.95 -12.10
C ALA A 134 14.65 14.94 -12.76
N MET A 135 13.67 15.44 -12.01
CA MET A 135 12.66 16.38 -12.49
C MET A 135 12.95 17.84 -12.16
N GLY A 136 14.03 18.15 -11.43
CA GLY A 136 14.34 19.50 -10.99
C GLY A 136 13.29 20.12 -10.07
N ARG A 137 12.66 19.30 -9.22
CA ARG A 137 11.62 19.72 -8.25
C ARG A 137 12.11 19.55 -6.82
N PRO A 138 11.58 20.30 -5.84
CA PRO A 138 11.93 20.08 -4.43
C PRO A 138 11.48 18.69 -3.95
N PRO A 139 12.20 18.08 -2.99
CA PRO A 139 11.80 16.83 -2.36
C PRO A 139 10.53 17.02 -1.53
N ARG A 140 9.78 15.95 -1.31
CA ARG A 140 8.61 15.95 -0.45
C ARG A 140 8.99 16.29 1.00
N VAL A 141 8.18 17.14 1.64
CA VAL A 141 8.24 17.44 3.08
C VAL A 141 6.99 16.88 3.75
N ASP A 142 7.13 15.78 4.49
CA ASP A 142 6.05 15.12 5.26
C ASP A 142 6.66 14.43 6.48
N ASP A 143 5.95 14.45 7.62
CA ASP A 143 6.38 13.84 8.87
C ASP A 143 6.64 12.32 8.77
N HIS A 144 6.04 11.65 7.79
CA HIS A 144 6.21 10.22 7.54
C HIS A 144 7.36 9.93 6.56
N GLY A 145 8.00 10.98 6.03
CA GLY A 145 9.07 10.91 5.04
C GLY A 145 8.65 10.24 3.72
N GLY A 146 9.66 9.85 2.96
CA GLY A 146 9.51 9.10 1.71
C GLY A 146 9.03 9.96 0.52
N GLU A 147 9.30 9.47 -0.68
CA GLU A 147 8.92 10.11 -1.94
C GLU A 147 7.81 9.31 -2.64
N VAL A 148 6.69 9.97 -2.96
CA VAL A 148 5.45 9.33 -3.44
C VAL A 148 4.78 10.15 -4.54
N TYR A 149 4.02 9.50 -5.42
CA TYR A 149 3.29 10.15 -6.50
C TYR A 149 1.95 10.72 -6.09
N VAL A 150 1.16 10.05 -5.25
CA VAL A 150 -0.24 10.45 -4.98
C VAL A 150 -0.61 10.45 -3.50
N TYR A 151 -0.02 9.58 -2.69
CA TYR A 151 -0.37 9.41 -1.29
C TYR A 151 -0.20 10.71 -0.51
N ARG A 152 -1.27 11.18 0.15
CA ARG A 152 -1.30 12.46 0.87
C ARG A 152 -0.78 13.64 0.03
N ARG A 153 -1.10 13.66 -1.26
CA ARG A 153 -0.88 14.79 -2.17
C ARG A 153 -2.18 15.38 -2.71
N ALA A 154 -3.30 15.15 -2.02
CA ALA A 154 -4.62 15.66 -2.45
C ALA A 154 -4.57 17.18 -2.69
N GLY A 155 -5.15 17.64 -3.80
CA GLY A 155 -5.12 19.04 -4.23
C GLY A 155 -3.80 19.49 -4.88
N MET A 156 -2.73 18.68 -4.83
CA MET A 156 -1.46 19.01 -5.48
C MET A 156 -1.46 18.54 -6.95
N PRO A 157 -0.64 19.18 -7.82
CA PRO A 157 -0.47 18.71 -9.18
C PRO A 157 0.23 17.34 -9.22
N CYS A 158 -0.25 16.45 -10.08
CA CYS A 158 0.38 15.18 -10.40
C CYS A 158 1.78 15.42 -10.98
N HIS A 159 2.78 14.68 -10.48
CA HIS A 159 4.15 14.79 -10.99
C HIS A 159 4.29 14.36 -12.46
N ILE A 160 3.33 13.61 -13.00
CA ILE A 160 3.40 13.09 -14.36
C ILE A 160 2.61 13.96 -15.35
N CYS A 161 1.36 14.30 -15.03
CA CYS A 161 0.48 14.98 -15.97
C CYS A 161 0.04 16.40 -15.54
N GLY A 162 0.48 16.88 -14.37
CA GLY A 162 0.08 18.18 -13.82
C GLY A 162 -1.35 18.28 -13.28
N GLY A 163 -2.23 17.34 -13.62
CA GLY A 163 -3.62 17.29 -13.13
C GLY A 163 -3.72 17.08 -11.62
N GLU A 164 -4.79 17.56 -11.01
CA GLU A 164 -4.98 17.50 -9.55
C GLU A 164 -5.10 16.06 -9.02
N ILE A 165 -4.39 15.76 -7.94
CA ILE A 165 -4.57 14.53 -7.17
C ILE A 165 -5.83 14.61 -6.32
N ARG A 166 -6.70 13.61 -6.45
CA ARG A 166 -7.97 13.51 -5.71
C ARG A 166 -7.84 12.62 -4.48
N THR A 167 -8.77 12.80 -3.54
CA THR A 167 -8.93 11.93 -2.37
C THR A 167 -10.40 11.59 -2.13
N ALA A 168 -10.65 10.42 -1.55
CA ALA A 168 -11.96 9.96 -1.11
C ALA A 168 -11.81 8.87 -0.03
N ASP A 169 -12.84 8.67 0.79
CA ASP A 169 -12.88 7.55 1.72
C ASP A 169 -13.19 6.23 0.97
N LEU A 170 -12.36 5.21 1.15
CA LEU A 170 -12.59 3.87 0.61
C LEU A 170 -12.10 2.80 1.58
N ALA A 171 -13.03 1.92 2.00
CA ALA A 171 -12.76 0.87 2.99
C ALA A 171 -12.15 1.42 4.29
N ALA A 172 -12.78 2.47 4.84
CA ALA A 172 -12.40 3.16 6.08
C ALA A 172 -11.01 3.83 6.06
N ARG A 173 -10.44 4.07 4.87
CA ARG A 173 -9.14 4.77 4.70
C ARG A 173 -9.21 5.72 3.50
N ASN A 174 -8.56 6.86 3.61
CA ASN A 174 -8.37 7.77 2.47
C ASN A 174 -7.66 7.06 1.32
N LEU A 175 -8.25 7.10 0.13
CA LEU A 175 -7.67 6.73 -1.15
C LEU A 175 -7.17 7.99 -1.84
N PHE A 176 -5.99 7.93 -2.47
CA PHE A 176 -5.42 9.03 -3.25
C PHE A 176 -5.14 8.55 -4.68
N TRP A 177 -5.47 9.35 -5.68
CA TRP A 177 -5.24 8.98 -7.09
C TRP A 177 -5.20 10.19 -8.02
N CYS A 178 -4.60 10.02 -9.19
CA CYS A 178 -4.67 10.99 -10.27
C CYS A 178 -5.72 10.55 -11.30
N PRO A 179 -6.87 11.24 -11.46
CA PRO A 179 -7.92 10.82 -12.39
C PRO A 179 -7.49 10.86 -13.86
N ALA A 180 -6.51 11.71 -14.20
CA ALA A 180 -5.98 11.79 -15.56
C ALA A 180 -5.03 10.63 -15.88
N CYS A 181 -4.15 10.24 -14.94
CA CYS A 181 -3.21 9.14 -15.15
C CYS A 181 -3.85 7.75 -14.95
N GLN A 182 -4.92 7.66 -14.16
CA GLN A 182 -5.58 6.40 -13.76
C GLN A 182 -7.02 6.37 -14.26
N SER A 183 -7.18 6.39 -15.59
CA SER A 183 -8.48 6.44 -16.28
C SER A 183 -8.94 5.10 -16.85
N ARG A 184 -8.24 4.00 -16.54
CA ARG A 184 -8.41 2.67 -17.13
C ARG A 184 -8.47 1.56 -16.09
#